data_AF-A0AAD8T7H9-F1
#
_entry.id   AF-A0AAD8T7H9-F1
#
_cell.length_a   1.000
_cell.length_b   1.000
_cell.length_c   1.000
_cell.angle_alpha   90.00
_cell.angle_beta   90.00
_cell.angle_gamma   90.00
#
_symmetry.space_group_name_H-M   'P 1'
#
loop_
_entity.id
_entity.type
_entity.pdbx_description
1 polymer ?
#
loop_
_entity_poly.entity_id
_entity_poly.type
_entity_poly.pdbx_seq_one_letter_code
_entity_poly.pdbx_strand_id
1 'polypeptide(L)'
;MAFPFYLYNHISHVQDIPVAHWYCIILISVFCALFQEAIKCTRHAKRTVLTADDVDIALSLRNVEPVYGFASDDPLWFKRDLGHMDLFYFDDREVDLKR
;
A
#
# COMPACT_ATOMS: atom_id res chain seq x y z
N MET A 1 -18.30 1.63 19.32
CA MET A 1 -17.25 0.59 19.23
C MET A 1 -17.92 -0.71 18.81
N ALA A 2 -17.22 -1.54 18.00
CA ALA A 2 -17.68 -2.72 17.25
C ALA A 2 -18.17 -2.44 15.81
N PHE A 3 -17.22 -2.25 14.90
CA PHE A 3 -17.43 -2.59 13.48
C PHE A 3 -17.28 -4.12 13.33
N PRO A 4 -18.14 -4.78 12.53
CA PRO A 4 -18.23 -6.24 12.54
C PRO A 4 -17.08 -6.87 11.74
N PHE A 5 -16.31 -7.69 12.45
CA PHE A 5 -15.12 -8.41 11.99
C PHE A 5 -15.42 -9.78 11.34
N TYR A 6 -16.63 -9.98 10.81
CA TYR A 6 -17.04 -11.29 10.28
C TYR A 6 -17.69 -11.15 8.91
N LEU A 7 -16.87 -10.97 7.87
CA LEU A 7 -17.18 -11.46 6.53
C LEU A 7 -15.89 -11.58 5.70
N TYR A 8 -14.98 -12.47 6.11
CA TYR A 8 -13.75 -12.76 5.34
C TYR A 8 -13.65 -14.20 4.85
N ASN A 9 -14.76 -14.94 4.87
CA ASN A 9 -14.81 -16.25 4.23
C ASN A 9 -15.99 -16.23 3.28
N HIS A 10 -15.71 -16.45 1.98
CA HIS A 10 -16.67 -16.57 0.87
C HIS A 10 -16.92 -15.30 0.03
N ILE A 11 -15.87 -14.68 -0.53
CA ILE A 11 -16.01 -13.70 -1.63
C ILE A 11 -16.24 -14.47 -2.95
N SER A 12 -17.44 -15.00 -3.10
CA SER A 12 -17.91 -15.61 -4.33
C SER A 12 -19.40 -15.38 -4.48
N HIS A 13 -19.81 -14.11 -4.46
CA HIS A 13 -21.07 -13.71 -5.09
C HIS A 13 -21.05 -12.25 -5.53
N VAL A 14 -21.35 -12.05 -6.81
CA VAL A 14 -21.27 -10.80 -7.59
C VAL A 14 -22.45 -9.86 -7.23
N GLN A 15 -22.59 -9.49 -5.96
CA GLN A 15 -23.69 -8.61 -5.49
C GLN A 15 -23.25 -7.39 -4.65
N ASP A 16 -21.96 -7.21 -4.42
CA ASP A 16 -21.40 -6.15 -3.56
C ASP A 16 -20.86 -4.92 -4.31
N ILE A 17 -21.31 -4.66 -5.54
CA ILE A 17 -20.93 -3.46 -6.31
C ILE A 17 -21.04 -2.16 -5.49
N PRO A 18 -22.12 -1.90 -4.70
CA PRO A 18 -22.15 -0.68 -3.88
C PRO A 18 -21.13 -0.71 -2.75
N VAL A 19 -20.94 -1.84 -2.08
CA VAL A 19 -20.02 -1.98 -0.94
C VAL A 19 -18.57 -1.80 -1.38
N ALA A 20 -18.17 -2.43 -2.48
CA ALA A 20 -16.85 -2.25 -3.08
C ALA A 20 -16.61 -0.78 -3.47
N HIS A 21 -17.60 -0.10 -4.04
CA HIS A 21 -17.49 1.31 -4.37
C HIS A 21 -17.28 2.19 -3.11
N TRP A 22 -18.01 1.94 -2.03
CA TRP A 22 -17.81 2.63 -0.75
C TRP A 22 -16.42 2.37 -0.16
N TYR A 23 -15.94 1.12 -0.19
CA TYR A 23 -14.58 0.79 0.25
C TYR A 23 -13.52 1.51 -0.59
N CYS A 24 -13.68 1.57 -1.92
CA CYS A 24 -12.78 2.31 -2.79
C CYS A 24 -12.76 3.81 -2.43
N ILE A 25 -13.93 4.44 -2.22
CA ILE A 25 -14.01 5.86 -1.82
C ILE A 25 -13.28 6.09 -0.49
N ILE A 26 -13.52 5.22 0.50
CA ILE A 26 -12.87 5.31 1.81
C ILE A 26 -11.36 5.16 1.64
N LEU A 27 -10.91 4.14 0.90
CA LEU A 27 -9.49 3.85 0.70
C LEU A 27 -8.79 5.00 -0.03
N ILE A 28 -9.39 5.57 -1.08
CA ILE A 28 -8.87 6.76 -1.78
C ILE A 28 -8.76 7.94 -0.82
N SER A 29 -9.78 8.17 0.01
CA SER A 29 -9.78 9.29 0.96
C SER A 29 -8.68 9.16 2.02
N VAL A 30 -8.47 7.95 2.54
CA VAL A 30 -7.44 7.65 3.53
C VAL A 30 -6.05 7.77 2.89
N PHE A 31 -5.87 7.21 1.69
CA PHE A 31 -4.61 7.29 0.96
C PHE A 31 -4.20 8.74 0.66
N CYS A 32 -5.12 9.55 0.14
CA CYS A 32 -4.87 10.97 -0.10
C CYS A 32 -4.46 11.71 1.18
N ALA A 33 -5.11 11.43 2.32
CA ALA A 33 -4.79 12.08 3.58
C ALA A 33 -3.37 11.72 4.08
N LEU A 34 -2.91 10.48 3.88
CA LEU A 34 -1.55 10.06 4.23
C LEU A 34 -0.49 10.74 3.36
N PHE A 35 -0.71 10.77 2.03
CA PHE A 35 0.23 11.40 1.11
C PHE A 35 0.34 12.90 1.31
N GLN A 36 -0.75 13.58 1.69
CA GLN A 36 -0.70 15.00 2.02
C GLN A 36 0.20 15.29 3.23
N GLU A 37 0.20 14.43 4.26
CA GLU A 37 1.11 14.58 5.40
C GLU A 37 2.56 14.28 4.99
N ALA A 38 2.79 13.22 4.20
CA ALA A 38 4.13 12.89 3.70
C ALA A 38 4.72 14.03 2.85
N ILE A 39 3.92 14.70 2.02
CA ILE A 39 4.34 15.89 1.26
C ILE A 39 4.69 17.07 2.17
N LYS A 40 4.05 17.21 3.33
CA LYS A 40 4.45 18.25 4.31
C LYS A 40 5.82 17.90 4.91
N CYS A 41 6.06 16.63 5.22
CA CYS A 41 7.35 16.15 5.74
C CYS A 41 8.50 16.39 4.73
N THR A 42 8.31 16.09 3.45
CA THR A 42 9.33 16.35 2.40
C THR A 42 9.68 17.82 2.27
N ARG A 43 8.67 18.70 2.29
CA ARG A 43 8.86 20.15 2.22
C ARG A 43 9.60 20.69 3.44
N HIS A 44 9.33 20.13 4.62
CA HIS A 44 10.05 20.48 5.85
C HIS A 44 11.52 20.03 5.79
N ALA A 45 11.78 18.87 5.17
CA ALA A 45 13.12 18.36 4.90
C ALA A 45 13.87 19.11 3.77
N LYS A 46 13.27 20.12 3.14
CA LYS A 46 13.79 20.87 1.97
C LYS A 46 14.13 19.99 0.77
N ARG A 47 13.46 18.84 0.64
CA ARG A 47 13.60 17.90 -0.49
C ARG A 47 12.38 18.03 -1.41
N THR A 48 12.58 17.83 -2.71
CA THR A 48 11.50 17.82 -3.72
C THR A 48 11.09 16.40 -4.13
N VAL A 49 11.86 15.39 -3.72
CA VAL A 49 11.62 13.98 -3.98
C VAL A 49 10.98 13.36 -2.73
N LEU A 50 9.85 12.68 -2.91
CA LEU A 50 9.17 11.92 -1.86
C LEU A 50 9.87 10.58 -1.69
N THR A 51 10.35 10.29 -0.49
CA THR A 51 11.03 9.03 -0.14
C THR A 51 10.14 8.15 0.75
N ALA A 52 10.46 6.86 0.85
CA ALA A 52 9.74 5.93 1.72
C ALA A 52 9.77 6.40 3.19
N ASP A 53 10.90 6.98 3.62
CA ASP A 53 11.07 7.57 4.96
C ASP A 53 10.02 8.64 5.28
N ASP A 54 9.66 9.50 4.31
CA ASP A 54 8.66 10.56 4.52
C ASP A 54 7.26 9.97 4.74
N VAL A 55 6.97 8.83 4.09
CA VAL A 55 5.72 8.09 4.26
C VAL A 55 5.71 7.37 5.61
N ASP A 56 6.83 6.78 6.03
CA ASP A 56 6.96 6.15 7.35
C ASP A 56 6.80 7.16 8.49
N ILE A 57 7.38 8.36 8.34
CA ILE A 57 7.15 9.47 9.28
C ILE A 57 5.66 9.84 9.30
N ALA A 58 5.01 9.98 8.15
CA ALA A 58 3.58 10.29 8.08
C ALA A 58 2.69 9.20 8.71
N LEU A 59 3.04 7.92 8.57
CA LEU A 59 2.37 6.80 9.22
C LEU A 59 2.56 6.85 10.75
N SER A 60 3.79 7.12 11.20
CA SER A 60 4.08 7.25 12.63
C SER A 60 3.31 8.40 13.30
N LEU A 61 3.14 9.53 12.60
CA LEU A 61 2.33 10.68 13.06
C LEU A 61 0.84 10.35 13.19
N ARG A 62 0.38 9.32 12.48
CA ARG A 62 -1.01 8.81 12.53
C ARG A 62 -1.16 7.63 13.49
N ASN A 63 -0.12 7.24 14.22
CA ASN A 63 -0.04 6.04 15.05
C ASN A 63 -0.37 4.76 14.26
N VAL A 64 0.00 4.72 12.98
CA VAL A 64 -0.09 3.54 12.13
C VAL A 64 1.29 2.93 12.02
N GLU A 65 1.36 1.60 12.04
CA GLU A 65 2.61 0.88 11.87
C GLU A 65 3.22 1.19 10.49
N PRO A 66 4.52 1.54 10.43
CA PRO A 66 5.18 1.82 9.16
C PRO A 66 5.29 0.55 8.30
N VAL A 67 5.48 0.73 7.00
CA VAL A 67 5.53 -0.40 6.08
C VAL A 67 6.98 -0.84 5.89
N TYR A 68 7.35 -1.92 6.56
CA TYR A 68 8.71 -2.48 6.47
C TYR A 68 8.98 -3.16 5.11
N GLY A 69 10.26 -3.22 4.73
CA GLY A 69 10.71 -3.90 3.51
C GLY A 69 10.87 -3.01 2.28
N PHE A 70 10.61 -1.70 2.40
CA PHE A 70 10.72 -0.74 1.29
C PHE A 70 11.96 0.17 1.38
N ALA A 71 12.85 -0.09 2.34
CA ALA A 71 14.09 0.67 2.56
C ALA A 71 15.29 0.13 1.76
N SER A 72 15.12 -0.95 0.98
CA SER A 72 16.19 -1.45 0.11
C SER A 72 16.43 -0.48 -1.05
N ASP A 73 17.69 -0.23 -1.36
CA ASP A 73 18.09 0.58 -2.52
C ASP A 73 17.81 -0.14 -3.87
N ASP A 74 17.40 -1.41 -3.80
CA ASP A 74 17.00 -2.19 -4.97
C ASP A 74 15.62 -1.73 -5.47
N PRO A 75 15.54 -1.23 -6.72
CA PRO A 75 14.28 -0.79 -7.30
C PRO A 75 13.35 -1.99 -7.50
N LEU A 76 12.11 -1.89 -7.02
CA LEU A 76 11.09 -2.92 -7.22
C LEU A 76 10.75 -3.06 -8.71
N TRP A 77 11.02 -4.24 -9.30
CA TRP A 77 10.68 -4.54 -10.69
C TRP A 77 9.31 -5.23 -10.78
N PHE A 78 8.28 -4.49 -11.19
CA PHE A 78 6.99 -5.08 -11.55
C PHE A 78 7.12 -5.85 -12.86
N LYS A 79 6.86 -7.16 -12.83
CA LYS A 79 6.78 -7.97 -14.05
C LYS A 79 5.34 -8.03 -14.52
N ARG A 80 5.14 -7.81 -15.81
CA ARG A 80 3.86 -8.07 -16.48
C ARG A 80 3.79 -9.55 -16.84
N ASP A 81 2.68 -10.19 -16.54
CA ASP A 81 2.43 -11.55 -17.03
C ASP A 81 2.30 -11.55 -18.56
N LEU A 82 2.85 -12.58 -19.21
CA LEU A 82 2.81 -12.73 -20.66
C LEU A 82 1.44 -13.25 -21.13
N GLY A 83 0.66 -13.90 -20.25
CA GLY A 83 -0.66 -14.44 -20.54
C GLY A 83 -1.81 -13.45 -20.37
N HIS A 84 -1.69 -12.52 -19.42
CA HIS A 84 -2.71 -11.52 -19.13
C HIS A 84 -2.14 -10.09 -19.12
N MET A 85 -2.62 -9.23 -20.03
CA MET A 85 -2.06 -7.88 -20.25
C MET A 85 -2.14 -6.95 -19.03
N ASP A 86 -3.08 -7.22 -18.11
CA ASP A 86 -3.36 -6.38 -16.94
C ASP A 86 -2.89 -7.00 -15.62
N LEU A 87 -2.23 -8.16 -15.66
CA LEU A 87 -1.70 -8.81 -14.47
C LEU A 87 -0.23 -8.41 -14.27
N PHE A 88 0.05 -7.78 -13.12
CA PHE A 88 1.39 -7.44 -12.67
C PHE A 88 1.69 -8.21 -11.39
N TYR A 89 2.89 -8.78 -11.31
CA TYR A 89 3.36 -9.49 -10.13
C TYR A 89 4.77 -9.03 -9.76
N PHE A 90 5.11 -9.24 -8.49
CA PHE A 90 6.47 -9.10 -8.00
C PHE A 90 7.18 -10.44 -8.15
N ASP A 91 8.34 -10.45 -8.80
CA ASP A 91 9.19 -11.65 -8.90
C ASP A 91 10.03 -11.75 -7.64
N ASP A 92 9.40 -12.21 -6.55
CA ASP A 92 10.11 -12.48 -5.31
C ASP A 92 10.95 -13.74 -5.50
N ARG A 93 12.20 -13.57 -5.92
CA ARG A 93 13.14 -14.67 -6.04
C ARG A 93 13.48 -15.13 -4.63
N GLU A 94 12.85 -16.23 -4.20
CA GLU A 94 13.20 -16.91 -2.95
C GLU A 94 14.72 -17.16 -2.94
N VAL A 95 15.42 -16.48 -2.03
CA VAL A 95 16.84 -16.74 -1.81
C VAL A 95 16.92 -17.98 -0.93
N ASP A 96 17.44 -19.08 -1.48
CA ASP A 96 17.76 -20.27 -0.70
C ASP A 96 18.82 -19.92 0.35
N LEU A 97 18.40 -19.79 1.61
CA LEU A 97 19.29 -19.57 2.77
C LEU A 97 20.00 -20.87 3.20
N LYS A 98 20.51 -21.66 2.24
CA LYS A 98 21.26 -22.87 2.53
C LYS A 98 22.75 -22.54 2.62
N ARG A 99 23.24 -22.51 3.85
CA ARG A 99 24.66 -22.58 4.19
C ARG A 99 25.03 -24.01 4.59
#